data_AF-A0A350UZU1-F1
#
_entry.id   AF-A0A350UZU1-F1
#
_cell.length_a   1.000
_cell.length_b   1.000
_cell.length_c   1.000
_cell.angle_alpha   90.00
_cell.angle_beta   90.00
_cell.angle_gamma   90.00
#
_symmetry.space_group_name_H-M   'P 1'
#
loop_
_entity.id
_entity.type
_entity.pdbx_description
1 polymer ?
#
loop_
_entity_poly.entity_id
_entity_poly.type
_entity_poly.pdbx_seq_one_letter_code
_entity_poly.pdbx_strand_id
1 'polypeptide(L)'
;IPGASRSGSTISGAFFRNMTREDAARFSFLLSIPAVLLSGVYELFSQRGTLLSGESAVLSLIIATVVSGVIGYWSIWFLLSYIKKHSMMLFVIYRIIFGALIIILLATDIIHN
;
A
#
# COMPACT_ATOMS: atom_id res chain seq x y z
N ILE A 1 -10.17 -6.84 -3.00
CA ILE A 1 -10.25 -6.22 -4.34
C ILE A 1 -8.88 -5.60 -4.64
N PRO A 2 -8.09 -6.18 -5.57
CA PRO A 2 -6.81 -5.58 -6.01
C PRO A 2 -7.00 -4.13 -6.46
N GLY A 3 -6.05 -3.26 -6.17
CA GLY A 3 -6.15 -1.81 -6.45
C GLY A 3 -7.04 -1.02 -5.48
N ALA A 4 -7.87 -1.68 -4.67
CA ALA A 4 -8.52 -0.99 -3.55
C ALA A 4 -7.45 -0.66 -2.48
N SER A 5 -7.34 0.63 -2.13
CA SER A 5 -6.45 1.06 -1.07
C SER A 5 -6.93 0.51 0.26
N ARG A 6 -6.17 -0.42 0.85
CA ARG A 6 -6.44 -0.97 2.18
C ARG A 6 -6.59 0.15 3.20
N SER A 7 -5.61 1.05 3.32
CA SER A 7 -5.65 2.17 4.26
C SER A 7 -6.81 3.12 4.00
N GLY A 8 -7.14 3.39 2.73
CA GLY A 8 -8.33 4.16 2.38
C GLY A 8 -9.61 3.50 2.87
N SER A 9 -9.79 2.20 2.62
CA SER A 9 -11.00 1.47 3.01
C SER A 9 -11.18 1.39 4.53
N THR A 10 -10.10 1.14 5.28
CA THR A 10 -10.13 1.05 6.75
C THR A 10 -10.32 2.42 7.41
N ILE A 11 -9.68 3.48 6.90
CA ILE A 11 -9.86 4.85 7.41
C ILE A 11 -11.28 5.36 7.10
N SER A 12 -11.78 5.14 5.88
CA SER A 12 -13.17 5.46 5.54
C SER A 12 -14.15 4.69 6.43
N GLY A 13 -13.89 3.39 6.68
CA GLY A 13 -14.62 2.57 7.64
C GLY A 13 -14.65 3.16 9.05
N ALA A 14 -13.50 3.62 9.54
CA ALA A 14 -13.34 4.25 10.85
C ALA A 14 -14.11 5.58 10.96
N PHE A 15 -14.23 6.35 9.88
CA PHE A 15 -15.05 7.56 9.85
C PHE A 15 -16.55 7.28 9.99
N PHE A 16 -17.05 6.15 9.45
CA PHE A 16 -18.43 5.71 9.73
C PHE A 16 -18.67 5.39 11.21
N ARG A 17 -17.60 5.19 11.99
CA ARG A 17 -17.64 5.03 13.45
C ARG A 17 -17.28 6.30 14.22
N ASN A 18 -17.25 7.46 13.57
CA ASN A 18 -16.91 8.76 14.16
C ASN A 18 -15.53 8.81 14.83
N MET A 19 -14.56 8.00 14.37
CA MET A 19 -13.19 8.08 14.86
C MET A 19 -12.51 9.36 14.37
N THR A 20 -11.60 9.91 15.19
CA THR A 20 -10.75 11.03 14.76
C THR A 20 -9.84 10.59 13.60
N ARG A 21 -9.33 11.54 12.80
CA ARG A 21 -8.42 11.23 11.68
C ARG A 21 -7.15 10.52 12.14
N GLU A 22 -6.63 10.92 13.30
CA GLU A 22 -5.45 10.32 13.90
C GLU A 22 -5.72 8.89 14.37
N ASP A 23 -6.84 8.66 15.06
CA ASP A 23 -7.21 7.33 15.55
C ASP A 23 -7.53 6.38 14.41
N ALA A 24 -8.27 6.86 13.40
CA ALA A 24 -8.58 6.09 12.19
C ALA A 24 -7.33 5.62 11.46
N ALA A 25 -6.32 6.50 11.32
CA ALA A 25 -5.07 6.14 10.69
C ALA A 25 -4.23 5.17 11.53
N ARG A 26 -4.12 5.41 12.85
CA ARG A 26 -3.43 4.49 13.77
C ARG A 26 -4.08 3.11 13.77
N PHE A 27 -5.40 3.05 13.87
CA PHE A 27 -6.17 1.81 13.80
C PHE A 27 -5.93 1.09 12.47
N SER A 28 -6.00 1.81 11.35
CA SER A 28 -5.68 1.27 10.03
C SER A 28 -4.28 0.67 9.99
N PHE A 29 -3.26 1.35 10.52
CA PHE A 29 -1.89 0.84 10.55
C PHE A 29 -1.72 -0.37 11.47
N LEU A 30 -2.37 -0.39 12.63
CA LEU A 30 -2.32 -1.56 13.53
C LEU A 30 -2.95 -2.78 12.89
N LEU A 31 -4.12 -2.64 12.27
CA LEU A 31 -4.78 -3.71 11.53
C LEU A 31 -3.94 -4.21 10.34
N SER A 32 -3.15 -3.31 9.78
CA SER A 32 -2.31 -3.54 8.61
C SER A 32 -1.10 -4.43 8.86
N ILE A 33 -0.56 -4.42 10.08
CA ILE A 33 0.65 -5.17 10.46
C ILE A 33 0.45 -6.68 10.27
N PRO A 34 -0.54 -7.35 10.92
CA PRO A 34 -0.69 -8.80 10.77
C PRO A 34 -1.04 -9.18 9.33
N ALA A 35 -1.87 -8.38 8.66
CA ALA A 35 -2.28 -8.67 7.28
C ALA A 35 -1.11 -8.65 6.29
N VAL A 36 -0.23 -7.63 6.33
CA VAL A 36 0.91 -7.51 5.41
C VAL A 36 2.06 -8.43 5.79
N LEU A 37 2.32 -8.64 7.08
CA LEU A 37 3.34 -9.58 7.50
C LEU A 37 2.98 -11.00 7.07
N LEU A 38 1.75 -11.44 7.33
CA LEU A 38 1.31 -12.78 6.93
C LEU A 38 1.27 -12.94 5.41
N SER A 39 0.80 -11.93 4.66
CA SER A 39 0.81 -12.01 3.20
C SER A 39 2.24 -12.07 2.65
N GLY A 40 3.15 -11.25 3.17
CA GLY A 40 4.56 -11.24 2.74
C GLY A 40 5.27 -12.56 3.05
N VAL A 41 5.04 -13.13 4.23
CA VAL A 41 5.58 -14.45 4.59
C VAL A 41 5.00 -15.53 3.69
N TYR A 42 3.68 -15.54 3.49
CA TYR A 42 3.01 -16.49 2.60
C TYR A 42 3.56 -16.41 1.17
N GLU A 43 3.73 -15.21 0.63
CA GLU A 43 4.24 -14.97 -0.72
C GLU A 43 5.71 -15.38 -0.85
N LEU A 44 6.54 -15.08 0.16
CA LEU A 44 7.92 -15.56 0.21
C LEU A 44 8.00 -17.09 0.16
N PHE A 45 7.15 -17.80 0.91
CA PHE A 45 7.15 -19.27 0.91
C PHE A 45 6.57 -19.88 -0.36
N SER A 46 5.45 -19.36 -0.85
CA SER A 46 4.75 -19.88 -2.02
C SER A 46 5.51 -19.63 -3.32
N GLN A 47 6.20 -18.50 -3.43
CA GLN A 47 6.96 -18.10 -4.63
C GLN A 47 8.48 -18.26 -4.47
N ARG A 48 8.95 -18.94 -3.42
CA ARG A 48 10.39 -19.09 -3.12
C ARG A 48 11.23 -19.60 -4.30
N GLY A 49 10.68 -20.49 -5.13
CA GLY A 49 11.39 -21.03 -6.29
C GLY A 49 11.76 -19.95 -7.31
N THR A 50 10.84 -19.03 -7.56
CA THR A 50 11.01 -17.88 -8.48
C THR A 50 11.77 -16.75 -7.82
N LEU A 51 11.49 -16.45 -6.54
CA LEU A 51 12.12 -15.36 -5.81
C LEU A 51 13.60 -15.59 -5.51
N LEU A 52 14.02 -16.86 -5.44
CA LEU A 52 15.39 -17.25 -5.12
C LEU A 52 16.15 -17.79 -6.35
N SER A 53 15.51 -17.82 -7.52
CA SER A 53 16.18 -18.22 -8.77
C SER A 53 17.00 -17.06 -9.33
N GLY A 54 18.32 -17.22 -9.39
CA GLY A 54 19.23 -16.30 -10.07
C GLY A 54 20.48 -15.96 -9.27
N GLU A 55 21.55 -15.65 -9.99
CA GLU A 55 22.78 -15.10 -9.42
C GLU A 55 22.43 -13.73 -8.81
N SER A 56 22.46 -13.60 -7.47
CA SER A 56 22.08 -12.40 -6.69
C SER A 56 20.62 -12.28 -6.25
N ALA A 57 19.75 -13.26 -6.50
CA ALA A 57 18.34 -13.18 -6.12
C ALA A 57 18.13 -12.87 -4.62
N VAL A 58 18.90 -13.52 -3.75
CA VAL A 58 18.87 -13.30 -2.29
C VAL A 58 19.33 -11.88 -1.93
N LEU A 59 20.41 -11.40 -2.56
CA LEU A 59 20.94 -10.06 -2.29
C LEU A 59 19.94 -8.97 -2.71
N SER A 60 19.34 -9.10 -3.89
CA SER A 60 18.29 -8.19 -4.37
C SER A 60 17.07 -8.20 -3.46
N LEU A 61 16.65 -9.36 -2.96
CA LEU A 61 15.53 -9.48 -2.02
C LEU A 61 15.82 -8.75 -0.70
N ILE A 62 17.03 -8.91 -0.16
CA ILE A 62 17.45 -8.21 1.07
C ILE A 62 17.46 -6.69 0.84
N ILE A 63 18.07 -6.22 -0.25
CA ILE A 63 18.13 -4.78 -0.58
C ILE A 63 16.73 -4.22 -0.75
N ALA A 64 15.87 -4.89 -1.53
CA ALA A 64 14.48 -4.47 -1.74
C ALA A 64 13.70 -4.41 -0.43
N THR A 65 13.89 -5.38 0.45
CA THR A 65 13.25 -5.43 1.77
C THR A 65 13.70 -4.27 2.65
N VAL A 66 15.01 -4.01 2.73
CA VAL A 66 15.57 -2.91 3.54
C VAL A 66 15.11 -1.56 3.01
N VAL A 67 15.23 -1.33 1.70
CA VAL A 67 14.81 -0.08 1.06
C VAL A 67 13.31 0.14 1.23
N SER A 68 12.48 -0.89 1.00
CA SER A 68 11.04 -0.81 1.23
C SER A 68 10.70 -0.54 2.70
N GLY A 69 11.47 -1.10 3.65
CA GLY A 69 11.30 -0.83 5.08
C GLY A 69 11.56 0.63 5.43
N VAL A 70 12.67 1.19 4.95
CA VAL A 70 13.04 2.60 5.19
C VAL A 70 12.02 3.56 4.55
N ILE A 71 11.71 3.35 3.27
CA ILE A 71 10.73 4.19 2.55
C ILE A 71 9.34 4.03 3.17
N GLY A 72 8.97 2.81 3.56
CA GLY A 72 7.70 2.53 4.22
C GLY A 72 7.57 3.29 5.55
N TYR A 73 8.60 3.25 6.39
CA TYR A 73 8.63 4.01 7.64
C TYR A 73 8.49 5.53 7.40
N TRP A 74 9.26 6.09 6.47
CA TRP A 74 9.14 7.51 6.12
C TRP A 74 7.77 7.88 5.56
N SER A 75 7.18 7.01 4.73
CA SER A 75 5.85 7.21 4.17
C SER A 75 4.78 7.23 5.27
N ILE A 76 4.88 6.36 6.27
CA ILE A 76 3.96 6.33 7.43
C ILE A 76 4.10 7.61 8.24
N TRP A 77 5.33 8.00 8.57
CA TRP A 77 5.60 9.24 9.30
C TRP A 77 5.05 10.47 8.57
N PHE A 78 5.28 10.55 7.26
CA PHE A 78 4.76 11.62 6.41
C PHE A 78 3.23 11.62 6.40
N LEU A 79 2.59 10.47 6.17
CA LEU A 79 1.14 10.37 6.11
C LEU A 79 0.51 10.78 7.44
N LEU A 80 1.00 10.27 8.56
CA LEU A 80 0.50 10.63 9.89
C LEU A 80 0.68 12.13 10.17
N SER A 81 1.76 12.74 9.70
CA SER A 81 1.98 14.18 9.84
C SER A 81 1.05 15.00 8.95
N TYR A 82 0.76 14.53 7.74
CA TYR A 82 -0.10 15.20 6.76
C TYR A 82 -1.56 15.20 7.19
N ILE A 83 -2.12 14.04 7.57
CA ILE A 83 -3.55 13.88 7.88
C ILE A 83 -4.00 14.64 9.13
N LYS A 84 -3.05 15.00 10.01
CA LYS A 84 -3.29 15.85 11.17
C LYS A 84 -3.69 17.27 10.77
N LYS A 85 -3.16 17.75 9.65
CA LYS A 85 -3.27 19.14 9.19
C LYS A 85 -4.14 19.27 7.94
N HIS A 86 -4.31 18.20 7.18
CA HIS A 86 -4.92 18.23 5.86
C HIS A 86 -6.00 17.17 5.69
N SER A 87 -6.91 17.44 4.75
CA SER A 87 -7.96 16.51 4.34
C SER A 87 -7.40 15.40 3.45
N MET A 88 -8.07 14.24 3.46
CA MET A 88 -7.76 13.12 2.57
C MET A 88 -8.12 13.37 1.09
N MET A 89 -8.76 14.51 0.77
CA MET A 89 -9.21 14.83 -0.59
C MET A 89 -8.10 14.79 -1.63
N LEU A 90 -6.87 15.17 -1.28
CA LEU A 90 -5.73 15.08 -2.18
C LEU A 90 -5.50 13.63 -2.68
N PHE A 91 -5.57 12.66 -1.77
CA PHE A 91 -5.42 11.24 -2.11
C PHE A 91 -6.60 10.71 -2.91
N VAL A 92 -7.82 11.21 -2.66
CA VAL A 92 -9.00 10.84 -3.44
C VAL A 92 -8.85 11.30 -4.89
N ILE A 93 -8.50 12.57 -5.10
CA ILE A 93 -8.28 13.13 -6.44
C ILE A 93 -7.17 12.38 -7.17
N TYR A 94 -6.03 12.16 -6.51
CA TYR A 94 -4.93 11.37 -7.06
C TYR A 94 -5.40 9.98 -7.53
N ARG A 95 -6.20 9.27 -6.72
CA ARG A 95 -6.71 7.93 -7.07
C ARG A 95 -7.72 7.96 -8.21
N ILE A 96 -8.57 8.99 -8.31
CA ILE A 96 -9.51 9.14 -9.43
C ILE A 96 -8.74 9.33 -10.74
N ILE A 97 -7.75 10.22 -10.74
CA ILE A 97 -6.90 10.48 -11.91
C ILE A 97 -6.15 9.21 -12.31
N PHE A 98 -5.52 8.53 -11.34
CA PHE A 98 -4.74 7.33 -11.61
C PHE A 98 -5.63 6.17 -12.10
N GLY A 99 -6.83 6.01 -11.52
CA GLY A 99 -7.81 5.02 -11.99
C GLY A 99 -8.29 5.31 -13.41
N ALA A 100 -8.60 6.57 -13.72
CA ALA A 100 -8.96 7.00 -15.08
C ALA A 100 -7.82 6.74 -16.08
N LEU A 101 -6.58 7.02 -15.70
CA LEU A 101 -5.40 6.72 -16.51
C LEU A 101 -5.30 5.23 -16.83
N ILE A 102 -5.42 4.35 -15.84
CA ILE A 102 -5.39 2.89 -16.06
C ILE A 102 -6.50 2.46 -17.02
N ILE A 103 -7.72 2.98 -16.85
CA ILE A 103 -8.85 2.66 -17.73
C ILE A 103 -8.55 3.08 -19.17
N ILE A 104 -7.99 4.28 -19.37
CA ILE A 104 -7.62 4.77 -20.71
C ILE A 104 -6.54 3.86 -21.33
N LEU A 105 -5.48 3.56 -20.59
CA LEU A 105 -4.38 2.72 -21.09
C LEU A 105 -4.83 1.31 -21.49
N LEU A 106 -5.77 0.73 -20.73
CA LEU A 106 -6.40 -0.54 -21.07
C LEU A 106 -7.30 -0.40 -22.30
N ALA A 107 -8.12 0.66 -22.37
CA ALA A 107 -9.04 0.89 -23.49
C ALA A 107 -8.32 1.18 -24.82
N THR A 108 -7.09 1.69 -24.77
CA THR A 108 -6.25 1.94 -25.95
C THR A 108 -5.26 0.82 -26.25
N ASP A 109 -5.36 -0.33 -25.57
CA ASP A 109 -4.47 -1.49 -25.76
C ASP A 109 -2.97 -1.16 -25.58
N ILE A 110 -2.64 -0.17 -24.75
CA ILE A 110 -1.25 0.16 -24.40
C ILE A 110 -0.74 -0.82 -23.34
N ILE A 111 -1.61 -1.20 -22.42
CA ILE A 111 -1.38 -2.24 -21.42
C ILE A 111 -2.42 -3.33 -21.60
N HIS A 112 -2.00 -4.58 -21.48
CA HIS A 112 -2.86 -5.75 -21.63
C HIS A 112 -3.05 -6.45 -20.28
N ASN A 113 -4.11 -7.24 -20.18
CA ASN A 113 -4.50 -7.98 -18.99
C ASN A 113 -3.95 -9.41 -19.00
#